data_AF-Q066A0-F1
#
_entry.id   AF-Q066A0-F1
#
_cell.length_a   1.000
_cell.length_b   1.000
_cell.length_c   1.000
_cell.angle_alpha   90.00
_cell.angle_beta   90.00
_cell.angle_gamma   90.00
#
_symmetry.space_group_name_H-M   'P 1'
#
loop_
_entity.id
_entity.type
_entity.pdbx_description
1 polymer ?
#
loop_
_entity_poly.entity_id
_entity_poly.type
_entity_poly.pdbx_seq_one_letter_code
_entity_poly.pdbx_strand_id
1 'polypeptide(L)' 'MVGVASCTCLMERIVSTDPVPALQFELDVDAIRLLHRSVSFHLEKWPGGPDPSEQQALVRMKTLLTAALLECSFDQDGQR' A
#
# COMPACT_ATOMS: atom_id res chain seq x y z
N MET A 1 23.13 -9.57 -2.22
CA MET A 1 21.99 -10.10 -1.44
C MET A 1 21.31 -8.90 -0.83
N VAL A 2 20.43 -8.26 -1.59
CA VAL A 2 19.69 -7.07 -1.11
C VAL A 2 18.47 -7.62 -0.39
N GLY A 3 18.42 -7.42 0.92
CA GLY A 3 17.33 -7.93 1.76
C GLY A 3 16.07 -7.13 1.45
N VAL A 4 15.10 -7.77 0.81
CA VAL A 4 13.72 -7.27 0.76
C VAL A 4 13.19 -7.28 2.19
N ALA A 5 13.01 -6.09 2.76
CA ALA A 5 12.34 -5.91 4.04
C ALA A 5 10.85 -6.25 3.87
N SER A 6 10.51 -7.51 4.09
CA SER A 6 9.11 -7.95 4.19
C SER A 6 8.52 -7.39 5.48
N CYS A 7 7.90 -6.21 5.40
CA CYS A 7 7.09 -5.61 6.46
C CYS A 7 5.82 -6.45 6.68
N THR A 8 5.97 -7.64 7.26
CA THR A 8 4.87 -8.52 7.68
C THR A 8 4.77 -8.56 9.19
N CYS A 9 4.48 -7.40 9.80
CA CYS A 9 4.10 -7.34 11.21
C CYS A 9 2.84 -6.50 11.38
N LEU A 10 1.87 -7.10 12.09
CA LEU A 10 0.66 -6.51 12.66
C LEU A 10 -0.58 -6.43 11.77
N MET A 11 -1.42 -7.49 11.84
CA MET A 11 -2.88 -7.39 11.95
C MET A 11 -3.45 -8.81 12.12
N GLU A 12 -3.48 -9.31 13.35
CA GLU A 12 -4.22 -10.53 13.69
C GLU A 12 -5.72 -10.24 13.82
N ARG A 13 -6.51 -11.16 13.23
CA ARG A 13 -7.90 -11.56 13.54
C ARG A 13 -9.05 -10.88 12.75
N ILE A 14 -9.58 -11.58 11.73
CA ILE A 14 -10.94 -12.19 11.63
C ILE A 14 -11.08 -13.01 10.31
N VAL A 15 -11.45 -14.29 10.47
CA VAL A 15 -12.23 -15.26 9.64
C VAL A 15 -12.24 -15.19 8.09
N SER A 16 -11.55 -16.15 7.47
CA SER A 16 -12.00 -17.17 6.48
C SER A 16 -10.71 -17.74 5.87
N THR A 17 -10.40 -19.01 6.14
CA THR A 17 -9.10 -19.67 5.86
C THR A 17 -8.93 -20.10 4.41
N ASP A 18 -9.26 -19.22 3.47
CA ASP A 18 -8.73 -19.33 2.11
C ASP A 18 -7.81 -18.13 1.90
N PRO A 19 -6.49 -18.35 1.68
CA PRO A 19 -5.61 -17.24 1.37
C PRO A 19 -6.11 -16.58 0.09
N VAL A 20 -6.58 -15.33 0.20
CA VAL A 20 -6.89 -14.51 -0.98
C VAL A 20 -5.64 -14.52 -1.85
N PRO A 21 -5.73 -14.97 -3.11
CA PRO A 21 -4.55 -15.06 -3.97
C PRO A 21 -3.95 -13.67 -4.11
N ALA A 22 -2.75 -13.50 -3.55
CA ALA A 22 -1.99 -12.27 -3.61
C ALA A 22 -0.94 -12.38 -4.71
N LEU A 23 -0.90 -11.38 -5.58
CA LEU A 23 0.13 -11.23 -6.59
C LEU A 23 1.19 -10.24 -6.09
N GLN A 24 2.45 -10.53 -6.38
CA GLN A 24 3.57 -9.61 -6.13
C GLN A 24 3.88 -8.86 -7.42
N PHE A 25 3.99 -7.54 -7.33
CA PHE A 25 4.38 -6.66 -8.43
C PHE A 25 5.62 -5.88 -8.03
N GLU A 26 6.58 -5.77 -8.95
CA GLU A 26 7.70 -4.83 -8.83
C GLU A 26 7.26 -3.47 -9.37
N LEU A 27 7.47 -2.43 -8.57
CA LEU A 27 7.11 -1.05 -8.92
C LEU A 27 8.30 -0.15 -8.63
N ASP A 28 8.62 0.73 -9.57
CA ASP A 28 9.55 1.83 -9.32
C ASP A 28 8.88 2.95 -8.51
N VAL A 29 9.69 3.91 -8.05
CA VAL A 29 9.22 5.03 -7.23
C VAL A 29 8.17 5.88 -7.95
N ASP A 30 8.25 6.03 -9.27
CA ASP A 30 7.33 6.86 -10.05
C ASP A 30 5.97 6.17 -10.19
N ALA A 31 5.94 4.86 -10.39
CA ALA A 31 4.74 4.04 -10.39
C ALA A 31 4.05 4.09 -9.01
N ILE A 32 4.80 3.98 -7.91
CA ILE A 32 4.25 4.10 -6.55
C ILE A 32 3.64 5.50 -6.34
N ARG A 33 4.34 6.57 -6.78
CA ARG A 33 3.82 7.95 -6.72
C ARG A 33 2.51 8.11 -7.51
N LEU A 34 2.44 7.52 -8.70
CA LEU A 34 1.26 7.57 -9.56
C LEU A 34 0.07 6.86 -8.91
N LEU A 35 0.28 5.67 -8.36
CA LEU A 35 -0.77 4.92 -7.64
C LEU A 35 -1.23 5.68 -6.39
N HIS A 36 -0.31 6.19 -5.59
CA HIS A 36 -0.64 6.96 -4.39
C HIS A 36 -1.51 8.18 -4.72
N ARG A 37 -1.17 8.91 -5.80
CA ARG A 37 -1.95 10.05 -6.28
C ARG A 37 -3.34 9.63 -6.75
N SER A 38 -3.43 8.53 -7.49
CA SER A 38 -4.70 8.01 -8.02
C SER A 38 -5.66 7.60 -6.90
N VAL A 39 -5.17 6.85 -5.90
CA VAL A 39 -5.97 6.44 -4.73
C VAL A 39 -6.39 7.65 -3.89
N SER A 40 -5.47 8.61 -3.68
CA SER A 40 -5.80 9.85 -2.94
C SER A 40 -6.88 10.66 -3.63
N PHE A 41 -6.76 10.86 -4.95
CA PHE A 41 -7.77 11.55 -5.75
C PHE A 41 -9.12 10.85 -5.66
N HIS A 42 -9.15 9.52 -5.73
CA HIS A 42 -10.37 8.75 -5.63
C HIS A 42 -11.05 8.93 -4.27
N LEU A 43 -10.30 8.80 -3.16
CA LEU A 43 -10.81 8.98 -1.79
C LEU A 43 -11.30 10.41 -1.52
N GLU A 44 -10.72 11.43 -2.17
CA GLU A 44 -11.17 12.82 -2.03
C GLU A 44 -12.48 13.11 -2.78
N LYS A 45 -12.69 12.45 -3.93
CA LYS A 45 -13.85 12.70 -4.79
C LYS A 45 -15.03 11.78 -4.47
N TRP A 46 -14.78 10.65 -3.82
CA TRP A 46 -15.78 9.66 -3.52
C TRP A 46 -15.85 9.38 -2.02
N PRO A 47 -16.95 9.76 -1.34
CA PRO A 47 -17.08 9.62 0.10
C PRO A 47 -17.31 8.17 0.56
N GLY A 48 -17.35 7.21 -0.37
CA GLY A 48 -17.54 5.78 -0.09
C GLY A 48 -18.74 5.18 -0.83
N GLY A 49 -18.74 3.85 -0.90
CA GLY A 49 -19.79 3.04 -1.51
C GLY A 49 -20.77 2.46 -0.50
N PRO A 50 -21.78 1.72 -0.96
CA PRO A 50 -22.70 1.01 -0.07
C PRO A 50 -21.98 -0.03 0.83
N ASP A 51 -20.80 -0.49 0.42
CA ASP A 51 -19.94 -1.35 1.23
C ASP A 51 -18.81 -0.55 1.90
N PRO A 52 -18.76 -0.45 3.24
CA PRO A 52 -17.67 0.21 3.96
C PRO A 52 -16.33 -0.54 3.86
N SER A 53 -16.32 -1.80 3.43
CA SER A 53 -15.09 -2.59 3.30
C SER A 53 -14.20 -2.06 2.16
N GLU A 54 -14.81 -1.60 1.07
CA GLU A 54 -14.10 -1.06 -0.09
C GLU A 54 -13.34 0.22 0.27
N GLN A 55 -13.98 1.11 1.02
CA GLN A 55 -13.35 2.35 1.47
C GLN A 55 -12.18 2.07 2.43
N GLN A 56 -12.34 1.10 3.34
CA GLN A 56 -11.26 0.65 4.23
C GLN A 56 -10.10 0.05 3.44
N ALA A 57 -10.38 -0.73 2.39
CA ALA A 57 -9.35 -1.31 1.52
C ALA A 57 -8.55 -0.21 0.79
N LEU A 58 -9.22 0.82 0.28
CA LEU A 58 -8.56 1.97 -0.37
C LEU A 58 -7.72 2.79 0.61
N VAL A 59 -8.21 3.04 1.83
CA VAL A 59 -7.44 3.70 2.89
C VAL A 59 -6.20 2.87 3.24
N ARG A 60 -6.35 1.56 3.38
CA ARG A 60 -5.22 0.64 3.63
C ARG A 60 -4.20 0.69 2.49
N MET A 61 -4.65 0.69 1.24
CA MET A 61 -3.78 0.79 0.07
C MET A 61 -3.01 2.11 0.05
N LYS A 62 -3.67 3.23 0.35
CA LYS A 62 -2.99 4.54 0.47
C LYS A 62 -1.90 4.54 1.54
N THR A 63 -2.15 3.93 2.69
CA THR A 63 -1.17 3.79 3.78
C THR A 63 0.05 2.97 3.34
N LEU A 64 -0.16 1.82 2.69
CA LEU A 64 0.94 0.99 2.18
C LEU A 64 1.78 1.73 1.14
N LEU A 65 1.14 2.44 0.21
CA LEU A 65 1.84 3.26 -0.79
C LEU A 65 2.62 4.42 -0.15
N THR A 66 2.10 5.02 0.92
CA THR A 66 2.81 6.06 1.70
C THR A 66 4.06 5.48 2.35
N ALA A 67 3.96 4.31 2.98
CA ALA A 67 5.10 3.63 3.58
C ALA A 67 6.19 3.32 2.54
N ALA A 68 5.79 2.77 1.39
CA ALA A 68 6.73 2.48 0.30
C ALA A 68 7.45 3.75 -0.21
N LEU A 69 6.74 4.88 -0.34
CA LEU A 69 7.38 6.15 -0.72
C LEU A 69 8.39 6.64 0.31
N LEU A 70 8.10 6.47 1.61
CA LEU A 70 9.03 6.83 2.68
C LEU A 70 10.28 5.94 2.63
N GLU A 71 10.12 4.62 2.47
CA GLU A 71 11.23 3.68 2.31
C GLU A 71 12.12 4.07 1.12
N CYS A 72 11.54 4.32 -0.06
CA CYS A 72 12.30 4.80 -1.22
C CYS A 72 13.03 6.14 -0.97
N SER A 73 12.50 7.00 -0.11
CA SER A 73 13.11 8.29 0.21
C SER A 73 14.30 8.13 1.16
N PHE A 74 14.17 7.28 2.18
CA PHE A 74 15.26 6.98 3.12
C PHE A 74 16.44 6.28 2.45
N ASP A 75 16.18 5.37 1.51
CA ASP A 75 17.23 4.71 0.74
C ASP A 75 18.07 5.72 -0.07
N GLN A 76 17.44 6.77 -0.59
CA GLN A 76 18.14 7.82 -1.33
C GLN A 76 18.99 8.72 -0.42
N ASP A 77 18.51 9.01 0.78
CA ASP A 77 19.22 9.85 1.75
C ASP A 77 20.41 9.10 2.41
N GLY A 78 20.31 7.80 2.61
CA GLY A 78 21.39 6.96 3.16
C GLY A 78 22.55 6.68 2.19
N GLN A 79 22.37 6.98 0.90
CA GLN A 79 23.41 6.86 -0.14
C GLN A 79 24.19 8.17 -0.39
N ARG A 80 23.89 9.25 0.34
CA ARG A 80 24.59 10.55 0.24
C ARG A 80 25.72 10.71 1.26
#